data_AF-A0A9E2RK20-F1
#
_entry.id   AF-A0A9E2RK20-F1
#
_cell.length_a   1.000
_cell.length_b   1.000
_cell.length_c   1.000
_cell.angle_alpha   90.00
_cell.angle_beta   90.00
_cell.angle_gamma   90.00
#
_symmetry.space_group_name_H-M   'P 1'
#
loop_
_entity.id
_entity.type
_entity.pdbx_description
1 polymer ?
#
loop_
_entity_poly.entity_id
_entity_poly.type
_entity_poly.pdbx_seq_one_letter_code
_entity_poly.pdbx_strand_id
1 'polypeptide(L)'
;DLTILAATSSTVPPPTTTVSVSLGWNLEADPSVVGYYLHYGLQSPNLAGSCTYTQSTYYPLASLNASSPTATVSGLASGTIYFFAVSAYNGRESACSNEVSKLT
;
A
#
# COMPACT_ATOMS: atom_id res chain seq x y z
N ASP A 1 57.06 -7.41 7.95
CA ASP A 1 55.83 -6.94 8.59
C ASP A 1 54.96 -6.31 7.51
N LEU A 2 53.83 -6.91 7.16
CA LEU A 2 52.92 -6.43 6.11
C LEU A 2 51.59 -6.05 6.78
N THR A 3 51.35 -4.76 6.95
CA THR A 3 50.09 -4.22 7.47
C THR A 3 49.08 -4.15 6.33
N ILE A 4 48.05 -5.00 6.37
CA ILE A 4 46.90 -4.88 5.47
C ILE A 4 45.93 -3.85 6.06
N LEU A 5 45.75 -2.73 5.36
CA LEU A 5 44.68 -1.76 5.61
C LEU A 5 43.34 -2.41 5.20
N ALA A 6 42.44 -2.56 6.16
CA ALA A 6 41.06 -2.98 5.88
C ALA A 6 40.36 -1.89 5.07
N ALA A 7 39.93 -2.22 3.84
CA ALA A 7 39.03 -1.37 3.08
C ALA A 7 37.60 -1.56 3.62
N THR A 8 37.01 -0.51 4.20
CA THR A 8 35.57 -0.51 4.48
C THR A 8 34.83 -0.35 3.17
N SER A 9 34.34 -1.45 2.60
CA SER A 9 33.40 -1.42 1.49
C SER A 9 32.07 -0.87 1.97
N SER A 10 31.84 0.43 1.79
CA SER A 10 30.50 1.01 1.83
C SER A 10 29.77 0.58 0.55
N THR A 11 29.12 -0.58 0.58
CA THR A 11 28.14 -0.93 -0.46
C THR A 11 26.94 -0.02 -0.27
N VAL A 12 26.96 1.15 -0.92
CA VAL A 12 25.75 1.93 -1.14
C VAL A 12 24.82 1.04 -1.97
N PRO A 13 23.65 0.60 -1.46
CA PRO A 13 22.70 -0.13 -2.28
C PRO A 13 22.34 0.74 -3.49
N PRO A 14 22.15 0.15 -4.69
CA PRO A 14 21.71 0.93 -5.84
C PRO A 14 20.46 1.73 -5.45
N PRO A 15 20.29 2.98 -5.94
CA PRO A 15 19.11 3.76 -5.63
C PRO A 15 17.90 2.95 -6.07
N THR A 16 17.12 2.44 -5.12
CA THR A 16 15.82 1.85 -5.42
C THR A 16 14.95 3.00 -5.93
N THR A 17 14.69 3.01 -7.24
CA THR A 17 13.74 3.95 -7.83
C THR A 17 12.38 3.63 -7.24
N THR A 18 11.93 4.48 -6.33
CA THR A 18 10.60 4.37 -5.75
C THR A 18 9.64 5.29 -6.48
N VAL A 19 8.41 4.83 -6.63
CA VAL A 19 7.32 5.60 -7.25
C VAL A 19 6.12 5.63 -6.30
N SER A 20 5.11 6.38 -6.70
CA SER A 20 3.84 6.47 -6.00
C SER A 20 2.68 6.07 -6.90
N VAL A 21 1.67 5.44 -6.30
CA VAL A 21 0.44 5.03 -6.96
C VAL A 21 -0.72 5.69 -6.25
N SER A 22 -1.55 6.41 -7.00
CA SER A 22 -2.81 6.94 -6.49
C SER A 22 -3.95 5.98 -6.82
N LEU A 23 -4.69 5.58 -5.78
CA LEU A 23 -5.85 4.72 -5.87
C LEU A 23 -7.10 5.51 -5.48
N GLY A 24 -8.15 5.40 -6.28
CA GLY A 24 -9.47 5.93 -5.98
C GLY A 24 -10.47 4.79 -5.85
N TRP A 25 -11.40 4.91 -4.91
CA TRP A 25 -12.48 3.95 -4.70
C TRP A 25 -13.82 4.64 -4.48
N ASN A 26 -14.89 3.86 -4.55
CA ASN A 26 -16.23 4.34 -4.26
C ASN A 26 -16.43 4.47 -2.75
N LEU A 27 -17.13 5.52 -2.34
CA LEU A 27 -17.53 5.68 -0.94
C LEU A 27 -18.48 4.54 -0.54
N GLU A 28 -18.25 3.96 0.62
CA GLU A 28 -19.16 3.02 1.26
C GLU A 28 -20.45 3.75 1.70
N ALA A 29 -21.61 3.12 1.50
CA ALA A 29 -22.91 3.75 1.79
C ALA A 29 -23.21 3.83 3.30
N ASP A 30 -22.49 3.07 4.12
CA ASP A 30 -22.64 3.05 5.56
C ASP A 30 -22.10 4.37 6.17
N PRO A 31 -22.95 5.20 6.79
CA PRO A 31 -22.54 6.48 7.37
C PRO A 31 -21.68 6.32 8.64
N SER A 32 -21.57 5.11 9.20
CA SER A 32 -20.70 4.84 10.36
C SER A 32 -19.23 4.67 9.99
N VAL A 33 -18.90 4.62 8.70
CA VAL A 33 -17.51 4.50 8.24
C VAL A 33 -16.72 5.75 8.64
N VAL A 34 -15.65 5.54 9.41
CA VAL A 34 -14.76 6.61 9.90
C VAL A 34 -13.44 6.67 9.12
N GLY A 35 -13.17 5.69 8.26
CA GLY A 35 -11.99 5.64 7.42
C GLY A 35 -11.89 4.37 6.60
N TYR A 36 -10.77 4.22 5.90
CA TYR A 36 -10.47 3.08 5.05
C TYR A 36 -9.05 2.59 5.32
N TYR A 37 -8.85 1.28 5.22
CA TYR A 37 -7.52 0.70 5.13
C TYR A 37 -7.24 0.36 3.67
N LEU A 38 -6.11 0.86 3.18
CA LEU A 38 -5.57 0.49 1.88
C LEU A 38 -4.53 -0.60 2.11
N HIS A 39 -4.84 -1.80 1.66
CA HIS A 39 -4.00 -2.98 1.76
C HIS A 39 -3.25 -3.18 0.46
N TYR A 40 -1.95 -3.47 0.52
CA TYR A 40 -1.14 -3.66 -0.66
C TYR A 40 0.05 -4.60 -0.44
N GLY A 41 0.51 -5.23 -1.51
CA GLY A 41 1.64 -6.14 -1.46
C GLY A 41 2.06 -6.67 -2.81
N LEU A 42 3.06 -7.56 -2.80
CA LEU A 42 3.58 -8.23 -4.00
C LEU A 42 2.85 -9.53 -4.32
N GLN A 43 1.99 -10.01 -3.42
CA GLN A 43 1.25 -11.26 -3.56
C GLN A 43 -0.23 -10.98 -3.41
N SER A 44 -1.02 -11.51 -4.34
CA SER A 44 -2.47 -11.55 -4.24
C SER A 44 -2.90 -12.60 -3.20
N PRO A 45 -3.86 -12.30 -2.32
CA PRO A 45 -4.51 -13.30 -1.48
C PRO A 45 -5.19 -14.43 -2.26
N ASN A 46 -5.49 -14.22 -3.56
CA ASN A 46 -6.29 -15.12 -4.39
C ASN A 46 -7.65 -15.51 -3.76
N LEU A 47 -8.19 -14.65 -2.89
CA LEU A 47 -9.44 -14.84 -2.17
C LEU A 47 -10.23 -13.55 -2.16
N ALA A 48 -11.43 -13.58 -2.75
CA ALA A 48 -12.31 -12.42 -2.81
C ALA A 48 -12.67 -11.94 -1.40
N GLY A 49 -12.57 -10.62 -1.17
CA GLY A 49 -12.82 -10.02 0.14
C GLY A 49 -11.70 -10.17 1.16
N SER A 50 -10.59 -10.84 0.82
CA SER A 50 -9.45 -11.00 1.74
C SER A 50 -8.61 -9.72 1.83
N CYS A 51 -8.26 -9.34 3.05
CA CYS A 51 -7.34 -8.24 3.36
C CYS A 51 -5.93 -8.72 3.74
N THR A 52 -5.56 -9.95 3.40
CA THR A 52 -4.26 -10.54 3.77
C THR A 52 -3.13 -10.08 2.84
N TYR A 53 -2.78 -8.81 2.92
CA TYR A 53 -1.64 -8.23 2.20
C TYR A 53 -0.46 -7.97 3.15
N THR A 54 0.74 -7.79 2.59
CA THR A 54 1.96 -7.56 3.38
C THR A 54 1.98 -6.19 4.04
N GLN A 55 1.32 -5.19 3.45
CA GLN A 55 1.27 -3.82 3.92
C GLN A 55 -0.19 -3.33 3.99
N SER A 56 -0.45 -2.45 4.95
CA SER A 56 -1.75 -1.79 5.12
C SER A 56 -1.54 -0.37 5.64
N THR A 57 -2.26 0.61 5.10
CA THR A 57 -2.22 2.00 5.57
C THR A 57 -3.64 2.49 5.86
N TYR A 58 -3.82 3.10 7.02
CA TYR A 58 -5.10 3.68 7.42
C TYR A 58 -5.24 5.12 6.92
N TYR A 59 -6.37 5.42 6.31
CA TYR A 59 -6.76 6.75 5.86
C TYR A 59 -8.08 7.15 6.53
N PRO A 60 -8.07 8.14 7.45
CA PRO A 60 -9.30 8.60 8.07
C PRO A 60 -10.19 9.29 7.04
N LEU A 61 -11.50 9.07 7.10
CA LEU A 61 -12.47 9.62 6.15
C LEU A 61 -12.41 11.14 6.12
N ALA A 62 -12.15 11.79 7.26
CA ALA A 62 -11.96 13.24 7.37
C ALA A 62 -10.78 13.80 6.56
N SER A 63 -9.81 12.96 6.16
CA SER A 63 -8.68 13.35 5.30
C SER A 63 -8.93 13.06 3.81
N LEU A 64 -10.03 12.38 3.48
CA LEU A 64 -10.39 11.98 2.13
C LEU A 64 -11.49 12.88 1.57
N ASN A 65 -11.65 12.87 0.26
CA ASN A 65 -12.81 13.49 -0.36
C ASN A 65 -14.05 12.60 -0.10
N ALA A 66 -15.05 13.16 0.57
CA ALA A 66 -16.26 12.44 0.99
C ALA A 66 -17.11 11.90 -0.17
N SER A 67 -16.92 12.37 -1.41
CA SER A 67 -17.66 11.86 -2.58
C SER A 67 -16.85 10.88 -3.41
N SER A 68 -15.52 10.94 -3.32
CA SER A 68 -14.61 10.14 -4.15
C SER A 68 -13.28 9.97 -3.40
N PRO A 69 -13.22 9.05 -2.43
CA PRO A 69 -12.02 8.86 -1.64
C PRO A 69 -10.85 8.41 -2.54
N THR A 70 -9.71 9.08 -2.35
CA THR A 70 -8.46 8.81 -3.07
C THR A 70 -7.28 8.82 -2.11
N ALA A 71 -6.39 7.85 -2.22
CA ALA A 71 -5.15 7.81 -1.46
C ALA A 71 -3.94 7.54 -2.36
N THR A 72 -2.79 8.04 -1.93
CA THR A 72 -1.51 7.81 -2.62
C THR A 72 -0.62 6.95 -1.75
N VAL A 73 -0.19 5.82 -2.30
CA VAL A 73 0.81 4.93 -1.73
C VAL A 73 2.16 5.29 -2.34
N SER A 74 3.13 5.66 -1.50
CA SER A 74 4.48 6.05 -1.92
C SER A 74 5.51 5.00 -1.48
N GLY A 75 6.70 5.03 -2.06
CA GLY A 75 7.78 4.12 -1.67
C GLY A 75 7.67 2.74 -2.33
N LEU A 76 6.90 2.61 -3.40
CA LEU A 76 6.76 1.36 -4.15
C LEU A 76 7.93 1.18 -5.09
N ALA A 77 8.49 -0.02 -5.19
CA ALA A 77 9.59 -0.31 -6.09
C ALA A 77 9.14 -0.16 -7.56
N SER A 78 9.86 0.62 -8.37
CA SER A 78 9.56 0.71 -9.79
C SER A 78 9.85 -0.60 -10.52
N GLY A 79 9.12 -0.87 -11.60
CA GLY A 79 9.15 -2.10 -12.37
C GLY A 79 8.49 -3.30 -11.70
N THR A 80 7.68 -3.10 -10.65
CA THR A 80 7.14 -4.19 -9.82
C THR A 80 5.62 -4.21 -9.83
N ILE A 81 5.01 -5.40 -9.92
CA ILE A 81 3.55 -5.53 -9.84
C ILE A 81 3.14 -5.52 -8.37
N TYR A 82 2.34 -4.52 -8.00
CA TYR A 82 1.69 -4.46 -6.71
C TYR A 82 0.20 -4.76 -6.86
N PHE A 83 -0.35 -5.44 -5.87
CA PHE A 83 -1.77 -5.70 -5.70
C PHE A 83 -2.31 -4.82 -4.59
N PHE A 84 -3.50 -4.27 -4.79
CA PHE A 84 -4.14 -3.32 -3.88
C PHE A 84 -5.60 -3.71 -3.66
N ALA A 85 -6.06 -3.56 -2.43
CA ALA A 85 -7.47 -3.60 -2.08
C ALA A 85 -7.76 -2.63 -0.94
N VAL A 86 -9.04 -2.29 -0.76
CA VAL A 86 -9.47 -1.33 0.26
C VAL A 86 -10.55 -1.96 1.14
N SER A 87 -10.46 -1.81 2.45
CA SER A 87 -11.54 -2.12 3.40
C SER A 87 -12.05 -0.86 4.07
N ALA A 88 -13.35 -0.80 4.32
CA ALA A 88 -13.96 0.24 5.13
C ALA A 88 -13.75 -0.07 6.62
N TYR A 89 -13.73 0.97 7.45
CA TYR A 89 -13.56 0.86 8.88
C TYR A 89 -14.57 1.72 9.63
N ASN A 90 -15.34 1.11 10.52
CA ASN A 90 -16.32 1.76 11.40
C ASN A 90 -16.13 1.37 12.89
N GLY A 91 -14.91 1.01 13.28
CA GLY A 91 -14.61 0.34 14.55
C GLY A 91 -14.34 -1.17 14.38
N ARG A 92 -14.69 -1.71 13.21
CA ARG A 92 -14.27 -3.01 12.70
C ARG A 92 -13.99 -2.85 11.21
N GLU A 93 -12.99 -3.57 10.69
CA GLU A 93 -12.75 -3.64 9.25
C GLU A 93 -13.82 -4.49 8.55
N SER A 94 -14.29 -4.01 7.40
CA SER A 94 -15.10 -4.77 6.46
C SER A 94 -14.26 -5.82 5.72
N ALA A 95 -14.93 -6.64 4.90
CA ALA A 95 -14.23 -7.35 3.83
C ALA A 95 -13.56 -6.35 2.88
N CYS A 96 -12.46 -6.75 2.25
CA CYS A 96 -11.78 -5.93 1.25
C CYS A 96 -12.59 -5.84 -0.06
N SER A 97 -12.34 -4.77 -0.80
CA SER A 97 -12.86 -4.56 -2.15
C SER A 97 -12.38 -5.64 -3.13
N ASN A 98 -12.81 -5.53 -4.39
CA ASN A 98 -12.10 -6.22 -5.46
C ASN A 98 -10.62 -5.79 -5.46
N GLU A 99 -9.75 -6.75 -5.75
CA GLU A 99 -8.33 -6.49 -5.93
C GLU A 99 -8.09 -5.77 -7.26
N VAL A 100 -7.11 -4.87 -7.27
CA VAL A 100 -6.55 -4.27 -8.48
C VAL A 100 -5.04 -4.42 -8.47
N SER A 101 -4.44 -4.60 -9.65
CA SER A 101 -2.99 -4.72 -9.81
C SER A 101 -2.43 -3.56 -10.62
N LYS A 102 -1.26 -3.05 -10.25
CA LYS A 102 -0.54 -2.00 -10.98
C LYS A 102 0.94 -2.31 -11.06
N LEU A 103 1.49 -2.22 -12.27
CA LEU A 103 2.93 -2.14 -12.49
C LEU A 103 3.39 -0.70 -12.19
N THR A 104 4.25 -0.57 -11.19
CA THR A 104 4.98 0.65 -10.81
C THR A 104 6.27 0.80 -11.58
#